data_AF-A0A6J8EKL7-F1
#
_entry.id   AF-A0A6J8EKL7-F1
#
_cell.length_a   1.000
_cell.length_b   1.000
_cell.length_c   1.000
_cell.angle_alpha   90.00
_cell.angle_beta   90.00
_cell.angle_gamma   90.00
#
_symmetry.space_group_name_H-M   'P 1'
#
loop_
_entity.id
_entity.type
_entity.pdbx_description
1 polymer ?
#
loop_
_entity_poly.entity_id
_entity_poly.type
_entity_poly.pdbx_seq_one_letter_code
_entity_poly.pdbx_strand_id
1 'polypeptide(L)'
;MASSKMVICGPCQQGKVNTTADIWCYNCDEGLCSTCFSLHERLKLTHDHETIDIQIYKPSFASNNTECDTHCQQLRLYCPSHLMPCCDECISKIHSKCTGIKSLASVVNQTNIEESKKSVEKDITSILPFLDKMANNKSENIQRGEQQYQSIKESISIIRKEINKHLDHLEKKICREADTVWGQEKSKLIGFIQEIEDKKKSLNEMKEDLYSVKEHTSALQSFLELHQINHKLHQCQTYVEEQKKTVIEVDIYLKQNDEMQQIISKVQSLMSLGEVKVDETEIIGKEASLNREAQVESLEQLNINNMTMNNETKIETNSTDISYSYIPI
;
A
#
# COMPACT_ATOMS: atom_id res chain seq x y z
N MET A 1 28.07 34.43 23.65
CA MET A 1 27.57 34.97 22.36
C MET A 1 26.35 34.16 22.00
N ALA A 2 25.15 34.76 22.11
CA ALA A 2 23.88 34.05 21.94
C ALA A 2 23.66 33.75 20.45
N SER A 3 23.40 32.48 20.12
CA SER A 3 23.08 32.04 18.77
C SER A 3 21.67 32.49 18.43
N SER A 4 21.54 33.57 17.66
CA SER A 4 20.24 34.03 17.13
C SER A 4 19.70 32.98 16.16
N LYS A 5 18.56 32.38 16.53
CA LYS A 5 17.85 31.39 15.70
C LYS A 5 17.49 32.05 14.37
N MET A 6 18.08 31.60 13.25
CA MET A 6 17.81 32.16 11.93
C MET A 6 16.39 31.80 11.49
N VAL A 7 15.51 32.80 11.38
CA VAL A 7 14.14 32.66 10.88
C VAL A 7 14.17 32.66 9.35
N ILE A 8 13.46 31.73 8.72
CA ILE A 8 13.39 31.59 7.25
C ILE A 8 12.14 32.32 6.74
N CYS A 9 12.25 32.91 5.55
CA CYS A 9 11.14 33.56 4.86
C CYS A 9 10.07 32.52 4.44
N GLY A 10 8.84 32.67 4.95
CA GLY A 10 7.73 31.75 4.70
C GLY A 10 7.37 31.60 3.21
N PRO A 11 7.14 32.71 2.47
CA PRO A 11 6.87 32.66 1.04
C PRO A 11 8.00 32.02 0.22
N CYS A 12 9.26 32.32 0.55
CA CYS A 12 10.40 31.71 -0.14
C CYS A 12 10.48 30.20 0.14
N GLN A 13 10.22 29.77 1.37
CA GLN A 13 10.20 28.35 1.74
C GLN A 13 9.14 27.58 0.96
N GLN A 14 7.96 28.16 0.75
CA GLN A 14 6.91 27.58 -0.11
C GLN A 14 7.37 27.46 -1.58
N GLY A 15 8.16 28.43 -2.05
CA GLY A 15 8.84 28.41 -3.35
C GLY A 15 10.07 27.51 -3.43
N LYS A 16 10.38 26.71 -2.38
CA LYS A 16 11.59 25.87 -2.25
C LYS A 16 12.91 26.64 -2.26
N VAL A 17 12.90 27.91 -1.85
CA VAL A 17 14.07 28.75 -1.68
C VAL A 17 14.24 29.10 -0.21
N ASN A 18 15.36 28.74 0.41
CA ASN A 18 15.60 29.01 1.83
C ASN A 18 16.32 30.35 2.01
N THR A 19 15.58 31.46 1.90
CA THR A 19 16.09 32.81 2.17
C THR A 19 15.82 33.19 3.63
N THR A 20 16.81 33.78 4.30
CA THR A 20 16.65 34.32 5.67
C THR A 20 15.63 35.46 5.66
N ALA A 21 14.76 35.49 6.66
CA ALA A 21 13.84 36.59 6.86
C ALA A 21 14.52 37.74 7.60
N ASP A 22 14.19 38.96 7.19
CA ASP A 22 14.66 40.20 7.83
C ASP A 22 13.55 40.81 8.71
N ILE A 23 12.28 40.54 8.38
CA ILE A 23 11.10 41.18 8.95
C ILE A 23 10.08 40.11 9.35
N TRP A 24 9.43 40.27 10.50
CA TRP A 24 8.33 39.43 10.96
C TRP A 24 7.01 40.17 10.78
N CYS A 25 5.98 39.49 10.26
CA CYS A 25 4.63 40.03 10.17
C CYS A 25 3.73 39.36 11.22
N TYR A 26 3.14 40.14 12.12
CA TYR A 26 2.29 39.61 13.19
C TYR A 26 0.96 39.05 12.69
N ASN A 27 0.36 39.71 11.70
CA ASN A 27 -0.93 39.29 11.15
C ASN A 27 -0.84 37.97 10.37
N CYS A 28 0.32 37.70 9.76
CA CYS A 28 0.55 36.49 8.98
C CYS A 28 1.30 35.41 9.76
N ASP A 29 1.79 35.73 10.97
CA ASP A 29 2.62 34.87 11.81
C ASP A 29 3.80 34.25 11.04
N GLU A 30 4.43 35.04 10.17
CA GLU A 30 5.48 34.56 9.27
C GLU A 30 6.64 35.55 9.11
N GLY A 31 7.83 35.00 8.83
CA GLY A 31 9.01 35.78 8.47
C GLY A 31 9.03 36.10 6.98
N LEU A 32 9.48 37.31 6.63
CA LEU A 32 9.60 37.84 5.29
C LEU A 32 11.04 38.33 5.05
N CYS A 33 11.64 37.95 3.93
CA CYS A 33 12.86 38.61 3.44
C CYS A 33 12.51 39.98 2.85
N SER A 34 13.49 40.87 2.71
CA SER A 34 13.30 42.21 2.11
C SER A 34 12.46 42.26 0.83
N THR A 35 12.64 41.30 -0.08
CA THR A 35 11.85 41.21 -1.32
C THR A 35 10.39 40.85 -1.07
N CYS A 36 10.14 39.85 -0.22
CA CYS A 36 8.78 39.41 0.12
C CYS A 36 8.05 40.50 0.91
N PHE A 37 8.73 41.17 1.84
CA PHE A 37 8.17 42.31 2.56
C PHE A 37 7.79 43.46 1.63
N SER A 38 8.67 43.80 0.66
CA SER A 38 8.38 44.87 -0.31
C SER A 38 7.13 44.61 -1.15
N LEU A 39 6.81 43.34 -1.42
CA LEU A 39 5.57 42.95 -2.09
C LEU A 39 4.39 42.94 -1.11
N HIS A 40 4.61 42.43 0.09
CA HIS A 40 3.63 42.35 1.18
C HIS A 40 3.05 43.72 1.53
N GLU A 41 3.89 44.75 1.62
CA GLU A 41 3.47 46.12 1.93
C GLU A 41 2.71 46.80 0.76
N ARG A 42 2.89 46.32 -0.48
CA ARG A 42 2.27 46.90 -1.68
C ARG A 42 0.93 46.26 -2.05
N LEU A 43 0.63 45.11 -1.48
CA LEU A 43 -0.60 44.38 -1.75
C LEU A 43 -1.75 44.96 -0.91
N LYS A 44 -2.87 45.25 -1.56
CA LYS A 44 -4.06 45.83 -0.91
C LYS A 44 -4.54 45.06 0.33
N LEU A 45 -4.30 43.75 0.37
CA LEU A 45 -4.75 42.88 1.47
C LEU A 45 -3.82 42.90 2.68
N THR A 46 -2.54 43.24 2.49
CA THR A 46 -1.49 43.05 3.51
C THR A 46 -0.72 44.33 3.82
N HIS A 47 -1.04 45.44 3.13
CA HIS A 47 -0.36 46.72 3.33
C HIS A 47 -0.51 47.33 4.73
N ASP A 48 -1.61 47.01 5.44
CA ASP A 48 -1.88 47.50 6.79
C ASP A 48 -1.39 46.53 7.88
N HIS A 49 -0.65 45.48 7.53
CA HIS A 49 -0.17 44.51 8.52
C HIS A 49 0.94 45.09 9.38
N GLU A 50 0.91 44.78 10.68
CA GLU A 50 1.96 45.17 11.62
C GLU A 50 3.19 44.29 11.40
N THR A 51 4.36 44.94 11.27
CA THR A 51 5.63 44.29 11.01
C THR A 51 6.74 44.81 11.92
N ILE A 52 7.75 43.97 12.18
CA ILE A 52 8.90 44.30 13.03
C ILE A 52 10.17 43.65 12.47
N ASP A 53 11.32 44.31 12.65
CA ASP A 53 12.62 43.73 12.31
C ASP A 53 12.90 42.48 13.15
N ILE A 54 13.31 41.38 12.52
CA ILE A 54 13.60 40.09 13.17
C ILE A 54 14.76 40.20 14.17
N GLN A 55 15.70 41.13 13.97
CA GLN A 55 16.77 41.39 14.93
C GLN A 55 16.25 41.99 16.25
N ILE A 56 15.09 42.64 16.20
CA ILE A 56 14.40 43.26 17.35
C ILE A 56 13.26 42.36 17.84
N TYR A 57 12.79 41.42 16.99
CA TYR A 57 11.76 40.43 17.30
C TYR A 57 12.21 39.52 18.45
N LYS A 58 11.72 39.84 19.64
CA LYS A 58 11.65 38.88 20.74
C LYS A 58 10.28 38.22 20.60
N PRO A 59 10.18 36.89 20.49
CA PRO A 59 8.88 36.22 20.55
C PRO A 59 8.24 36.64 21.88
N SER A 60 7.25 37.51 21.79
CA SER A 60 6.55 38.11 22.91
C SER A 60 5.56 37.08 23.45
N PHE A 61 6.08 36.00 24.03
CA PHE A 61 5.33 35.23 25.03
C PHE A 61 5.21 36.00 26.35
N ALA A 62 5.91 37.13 26.49
CA ALA A 62 5.61 38.15 27.49
C ALA A 62 4.47 39.05 26.99
N SER A 63 3.33 38.46 26.61
CA SER A 63 2.09 39.20 26.79
C SER A 63 1.91 39.29 28.29
N ASN A 64 2.34 40.41 28.89
CA ASN A 64 1.97 40.76 30.25
C ASN A 64 0.49 41.17 30.30
N ASN A 65 -0.38 40.58 29.47
CA ASN A 65 -1.81 40.75 29.56
C ASN A 65 -2.26 40.04 30.82
N THR A 66 -2.23 40.79 31.90
CA THR A 66 -3.03 40.51 33.08
C THR A 66 -4.50 40.85 32.83
N GLU A 67 -4.92 41.05 31.58
CA GLU A 67 -6.28 41.41 31.18
C GLU A 67 -6.94 40.26 30.43
N CYS A 68 -8.24 40.11 30.65
CA CYS A 68 -9.08 39.12 30.00
C CYS A 68 -9.28 39.52 28.54
N ASP A 69 -8.90 38.63 27.62
CA ASP A 69 -9.00 38.86 26.17
C ASP A 69 -10.44 39.17 25.70
N THR A 70 -11.45 38.70 26.44
CA THR A 70 -12.87 38.88 26.07
C THR A 70 -13.50 40.15 26.66
N HIS A 71 -13.02 40.60 27.83
CA HIS A 71 -13.69 41.65 28.60
C HIS A 71 -12.78 42.86 28.89
N CYS A 72 -11.52 42.84 28.44
CA CYS A 72 -10.50 43.86 28.69
C CYS A 72 -10.39 44.25 30.18
N GLN A 73 -10.61 43.28 31.07
CA GLN A 73 -10.62 43.44 32.53
C GLN A 73 -9.51 42.64 33.17
N GLN A 74 -8.96 43.15 34.27
CA GLN A 74 -7.87 42.48 34.97
C GLN A 74 -8.26 41.08 35.47
N LEU A 75 -7.44 40.09 35.14
CA LEU A 75 -7.49 38.71 35.60
C LEU A 75 -7.08 38.69 37.08
N ARG A 76 -8.05 38.45 37.96
CA ARG A 76 -7.84 38.48 39.43
C ARG A 76 -8.19 37.16 40.09
N LEU A 77 -8.84 36.26 39.35
CA LEU A 77 -9.43 35.04 39.86
C LEU A 77 -8.92 33.85 39.03
N TYR A 78 -9.00 32.65 39.59
CA TYR A 78 -8.60 31.40 38.95
C TYR A 78 -9.69 30.36 39.13
N CYS A 79 -10.06 29.70 38.03
CA CYS A 79 -11.06 28.64 38.02
C CYS A 79 -10.36 27.26 37.98
N PRO A 80 -10.35 26.49 39.08
CA PRO A 80 -9.66 25.19 39.12
C PRO A 80 -10.28 24.15 38.19
N SER A 81 -11.61 24.19 37.98
CA SER A 81 -12.31 23.24 37.11
C SER A 81 -11.89 23.32 35.65
N HIS A 82 -11.35 24.46 35.22
CA HIS A 82 -10.93 24.74 33.84
C HIS A 82 -9.44 25.10 33.74
N LEU A 83 -8.74 25.09 34.87
CA LEU A 83 -7.32 25.42 35.01
C LEU A 83 -6.91 26.76 34.36
N MET A 84 -7.76 27.79 34.47
CA MET A 84 -7.53 29.08 33.78
C MET A 84 -7.75 30.31 34.67
N PRO A 85 -7.03 31.43 34.43
CA PRO A 85 -7.32 32.71 35.06
C PRO A 85 -8.60 33.35 34.49
N CYS A 86 -9.31 34.13 35.31
CA CYS A 86 -10.59 34.75 34.97
C CYS A 86 -10.70 36.18 35.54
N CYS A 87 -11.49 37.03 34.88
CA CYS A 87 -12.02 38.27 35.46
C CYS A 87 -13.38 38.04 36.15
N ASP A 88 -13.90 39.04 36.84
CA ASP A 88 -15.18 38.99 37.57
C ASP A 88 -16.38 38.70 36.65
N GLU A 89 -16.33 39.22 35.42
CA GLU A 89 -17.39 39.01 34.42
C GLU A 89 -17.40 37.58 33.87
N CYS A 90 -16.22 36.98 33.67
CA CYS A 90 -16.09 35.57 33.27
C CYS A 90 -16.73 34.63 34.28
N ILE A 91 -16.58 34.91 35.58
CA ILE A 91 -17.21 34.06 36.61
C ILE A 91 -18.72 34.21 36.60
N SER A 92 -19.21 35.44 36.46
CA SER A 92 -20.65 35.69 36.48
C SER A 92 -21.36 35.09 35.27
N LYS A 93 -20.70 35.02 34.11
CA LYS A 93 -21.31 34.59 32.84
C LYS A 93 -20.95 33.18 32.40
N ILE A 94 -19.67 32.79 32.50
CA ILE A 94 -19.12 31.56 31.91
C ILE A 94 -18.89 30.50 33.00
N HIS A 95 -18.29 30.90 34.12
CA HIS A 95 -17.93 29.99 35.23
C HIS A 95 -18.90 30.07 36.42
N SER A 96 -20.15 30.49 36.18
CA SER A 96 -21.15 30.73 37.24
C SER A 96 -21.55 29.45 37.99
N LYS A 97 -21.31 28.29 37.37
CA LYS A 97 -21.54 26.96 37.95
C LYS A 97 -20.26 26.30 38.48
N CYS A 98 -19.11 26.94 38.33
CA CYS A 98 -17.84 26.41 38.83
C CYS A 98 -17.70 26.69 40.32
N THR A 99 -17.36 25.67 41.09
CA THR A 99 -17.15 25.78 42.53
C THR A 99 -15.67 25.93 42.87
N GLY A 100 -15.36 26.62 43.97
CA GLY A 100 -13.98 26.72 44.46
C GLY A 100 -13.09 27.69 43.70
N ILE A 101 -13.67 28.75 43.11
CA ILE A 101 -12.90 29.87 42.53
C ILE A 101 -11.96 30.43 43.58
N LYS A 102 -10.69 30.60 43.22
CA LYS A 102 -9.65 31.18 44.08
C LYS A 102 -9.21 32.55 43.54
N SER A 103 -8.67 33.39 44.41
CA SER A 103 -7.94 34.57 43.96
C SER A 103 -6.66 34.14 43.26
N LEU A 104 -6.39 34.72 42.08
CA LEU A 104 -5.18 34.44 41.31
C LEU A 104 -3.92 34.77 42.12
N ALA A 105 -3.94 35.86 42.88
CA ALA A 105 -2.83 36.23 43.77
C ALA A 105 -2.57 35.15 44.85
N SER A 106 -3.64 34.55 45.40
CA SER A 106 -3.52 33.45 46.36
C SER A 106 -2.93 32.19 45.71
N VAL A 107 -3.34 31.88 44.48
CA VAL A 107 -2.83 30.71 43.75
C VAL A 107 -1.35 30.90 43.43
N VAL A 108 -0.96 32.06 42.90
CA VAL A 108 0.44 32.35 42.58
C VAL A 108 1.33 32.29 43.81
N ASN A 109 0.91 32.88 44.94
CA ASN A 109 1.70 32.87 46.17
C ASN A 109 1.83 31.47 46.82
N GLN A 110 0.86 30.59 46.57
CA GLN A 110 0.88 29.20 47.06
C GLN A 110 1.57 28.24 46.08
N THR A 111 1.81 28.68 44.84
CA THR A 111 2.41 27.84 43.80
C THR A 111 3.92 28.00 43.82
N ASN A 112 4.63 26.91 44.07
CA ASN A 112 6.06 26.84 43.78
C ASN A 112 6.24 26.71 42.25
N ILE A 113 6.44 27.84 41.59
CA ILE A 113 6.55 27.91 40.12
C ILE A 113 7.70 27.03 39.61
N GLU A 114 8.84 27.01 40.30
CA GLU A 114 10.01 26.23 39.90
C GLU A 114 9.77 24.72 40.02
N GLU A 115 9.05 24.29 41.05
CA GLU A 115 8.67 22.88 41.22
C GLU A 115 7.58 22.46 40.23
N SER A 116 6.58 23.30 40.00
CA SER A 116 5.53 23.06 39.01
C SER A 116 6.12 22.96 37.59
N LYS A 117 7.07 23.85 37.26
CA LYS A 117 7.82 23.80 36.00
C LYS A 117 8.58 22.48 35.86
N LYS A 118 9.33 22.06 36.89
CA LYS A 118 10.06 20.78 36.87
C LYS A 118 9.11 19.58 36.71
N SER A 119 7.93 19.62 37.33
CA SER A 119 6.92 18.57 37.18
C SER A 119 6.42 18.49 35.74
N VAL A 120 6.01 19.63 35.16
CA VAL A 120 5.54 19.69 33.77
C VAL A 120 6.65 19.28 32.78
N GLU A 121 7.89 19.73 33.01
CA GLU A 121 9.03 19.32 32.20
C GLU A 121 9.27 17.80 32.25
N LYS A 122 9.13 17.20 33.43
CA LYS A 122 9.24 15.74 33.62
C LYS A 122 8.11 15.00 32.89
N ASP A 123 6.88 15.48 33.00
CA ASP A 123 5.73 14.86 32.33
C ASP A 123 5.88 14.94 30.81
N ILE A 124 6.23 16.11 30.26
CA ILE A 124 6.54 16.29 28.84
C ILE A 124 7.64 15.33 28.40
N THR A 125 8.74 15.28 29.15
CA THR A 125 9.89 14.40 28.84
C THR A 125 9.51 12.91 28.89
N SER A 126 8.52 12.54 29.71
CA SER A 126 8.04 11.15 29.79
C SER A 126 7.09 10.78 28.65
N ILE A 127 6.30 11.73 28.14
CA ILE A 127 5.30 11.51 27.09
C ILE A 127 5.95 11.50 25.70
N LEU A 128 6.97 12.33 25.47
CA LEU A 128 7.63 12.47 24.17
C LEU A 128 8.10 11.12 23.58
N PRO A 129 8.85 10.26 24.31
CA PRO A 129 9.30 8.97 23.78
C PRO A 129 8.15 8.02 23.43
N PHE A 130 7.02 8.12 24.15
CA PHE A 130 5.84 7.32 23.85
C PHE A 130 5.18 7.75 22.54
N LEU A 131 5.06 9.06 22.30
CA LEU A 131 4.59 9.60 21.04
C LEU A 131 5.51 9.20 19.88
N ASP A 132 6.82 9.27 20.07
CA ASP A 132 7.80 8.83 19.08
C ASP A 132 7.66 7.34 18.76
N LYS A 133 7.52 6.48 19.79
CA LYS A 133 7.29 5.03 19.63
C LYS A 133 5.98 4.75 18.88
N MET A 134 4.90 5.47 19.19
CA MET A 134 3.63 5.34 18.47
C MET A 134 3.77 5.72 17.00
N ALA A 135 4.41 6.85 16.71
CA ALA A 135 4.64 7.33 15.35
C ALA A 135 5.50 6.33 14.55
N ASN A 136 6.59 5.83 15.16
CA ASN A 136 7.47 4.84 14.54
C ASN A 136 6.74 3.53 14.26
N ASN A 137 5.97 3.00 15.21
CA ASN A 137 5.17 1.78 15.00
C ASN A 137 4.20 1.93 13.83
N LYS A 138 3.54 3.09 13.69
CA LYS A 138 2.64 3.35 12.57
C LYS A 138 3.40 3.49 11.25
N SER A 139 4.56 4.13 11.26
CA SER A 139 5.45 4.22 10.09
C SER A 139 5.92 2.84 9.61
N GLU A 140 6.39 1.98 10.52
CA GLU A 140 6.79 0.61 10.21
C GLU A 140 5.62 -0.24 9.69
N ASN A 141 4.42 -0.04 10.26
CA ASN A 141 3.21 -0.71 9.76
C ASN A 141 2.88 -0.31 8.32
N ILE A 142 3.02 0.98 7.98
CA ILE A 142 2.83 1.48 6.62
C ILE A 142 3.87 0.83 5.68
N GLN A 143 5.15 0.83 6.09
CA GLN A 143 6.20 0.24 5.27
C GLN A 143 5.98 -1.25 5.01
N ARG A 144 5.61 -2.02 6.05
CA ARG A 144 5.28 -3.43 5.93
C ARG A 144 4.05 -3.66 5.05
N GLY A 145 3.00 -2.85 5.23
CA GLY A 145 1.79 -2.92 4.42
C GLY A 145 2.06 -2.66 2.94
N GLU A 146 2.92 -1.69 2.62
CA GLU A 146 3.33 -1.41 1.24
C GLU A 146 4.10 -2.60 0.63
N GLN A 147 5.03 -3.20 1.38
CA GLN A 147 5.75 -4.39 0.92
C GLN A 147 4.80 -5.57 0.65
N GLN A 148 3.83 -5.81 1.54
CA GLN A 148 2.82 -6.85 1.35
C GLN A 148 1.96 -6.58 0.12
N TYR A 149 1.52 -5.33 -0.05
CA TYR A 149 0.73 -4.90 -1.21
C TYR A 149 1.45 -5.13 -2.53
N GLN A 150 2.75 -4.78 -2.62
CA GLN A 150 3.54 -5.03 -3.82
C GLN A 150 3.75 -6.53 -4.06
N SER A 151 4.03 -7.31 -3.02
CA SER A 151 4.17 -8.77 -3.13
C SER A 151 2.88 -9.45 -3.63
N ILE A 152 1.71 -8.99 -3.20
CA ILE A 152 0.41 -9.47 -3.69
C ILE A 152 0.26 -9.19 -5.18
N LYS A 153 0.58 -7.97 -5.65
CA LYS A 153 0.53 -7.63 -7.08
C LYS A 153 1.45 -8.50 -7.92
N GLU A 154 2.67 -8.71 -7.46
CA GLU A 154 3.63 -9.57 -8.13
C GLU A 154 3.12 -11.01 -8.21
N SER A 155 2.56 -11.52 -7.12
CA SER A 155 1.99 -12.87 -7.06
C SER A 155 0.85 -13.05 -8.06
N ILE A 156 -0.07 -12.08 -8.19
CA ILE A 156 -1.14 -12.10 -9.18
C ILE A 156 -0.56 -12.16 -10.61
N SER A 157 0.47 -11.36 -10.88
CA SER A 157 1.16 -11.35 -12.19
C SER A 157 1.83 -12.69 -12.50
N ILE A 158 2.50 -13.30 -11.52
CA ILE A 158 3.15 -14.61 -11.64
C ILE A 158 2.12 -15.70 -11.94
N ILE A 159 1.02 -15.76 -11.20
CA ILE A 159 -0.05 -16.74 -11.41
C ILE A 159 -0.59 -16.64 -12.85
N ARG A 160 -0.88 -15.43 -13.33
CA ARG A 160 -1.37 -15.22 -14.70
C ARG A 160 -0.37 -15.69 -15.75
N LYS A 161 0.92 -15.39 -15.56
CA LYS A 161 1.99 -15.79 -16.49
C LYS A 161 2.16 -17.30 -16.54
N GLU A 162 2.14 -17.99 -15.39
CA GLU A 162 2.30 -19.44 -15.35
C GLU A 162 1.10 -20.17 -16.00
N ILE A 163 -0.13 -19.67 -15.82
CA ILE A 163 -1.31 -20.19 -16.52
C ILE A 163 -1.11 -20.09 -18.04
N ASN A 164 -0.78 -18.89 -18.54
CA ASN A 164 -0.60 -18.67 -19.98
C ASN A 164 0.53 -19.53 -20.55
N LYS A 165 1.67 -19.59 -19.85
CA LYS A 165 2.83 -20.40 -20.26
C LYS A 165 2.48 -21.88 -20.38
N HIS A 166 1.64 -22.40 -19.49
CA HIS A 166 1.19 -23.78 -19.58
C HIS A 166 0.26 -24.00 -20.77
N LEU A 167 -0.68 -23.07 -21.03
CA LEU A 167 -1.57 -23.14 -22.19
C LEU A 167 -0.79 -23.08 -23.51
N ASP A 168 0.19 -22.18 -23.63
CA ASP A 168 1.09 -22.09 -24.78
C ASP A 168 1.88 -23.39 -25.00
N HIS A 169 2.28 -24.06 -23.91
CA HIS A 169 2.98 -25.34 -23.99
C HIS A 169 2.07 -26.45 -24.55
N LEU A 170 0.82 -26.52 -24.06
CA LEU A 170 -0.17 -27.50 -24.52
C LEU A 170 -0.54 -27.28 -25.99
N GLU A 171 -0.74 -26.03 -26.41
CA GLU A 171 -0.97 -25.66 -27.82
C GLU A 171 0.19 -26.11 -28.70
N LYS A 172 1.43 -25.75 -28.34
CA LYS A 172 2.62 -26.17 -29.10
C LYS A 172 2.76 -27.69 -29.17
N LYS A 173 2.38 -28.40 -28.11
CA LYS A 173 2.41 -29.85 -28.09
C LYS A 173 1.43 -30.44 -29.11
N ILE A 174 0.15 -30.04 -29.08
CA ILE A 174 -0.86 -30.59 -29.99
C ILE A 174 -0.59 -30.19 -31.46
N CYS A 175 -0.06 -28.98 -31.71
CA CYS A 175 0.33 -28.57 -33.05
C CYS A 175 1.46 -29.44 -33.61
N ARG A 176 2.49 -29.76 -32.81
CA ARG A 176 3.57 -30.67 -33.24
C ARG A 176 3.07 -32.08 -33.52
N GLU A 177 2.12 -32.57 -32.73
CA GLU A 177 1.47 -33.86 -32.98
C GLU A 177 0.71 -33.84 -34.30
N ALA A 178 -0.07 -32.79 -34.57
CA ALA A 178 -0.77 -32.61 -35.83
C ALA A 178 0.19 -32.53 -37.03
N ASP A 179 1.27 -31.75 -36.93
CA ASP A 179 2.32 -31.66 -37.96
C ASP A 179 2.98 -33.00 -38.24
N THR A 180 3.22 -33.80 -37.19
CA THR A 180 3.83 -35.12 -37.31
C THR A 180 2.90 -36.09 -38.03
N VAL A 181 1.63 -36.17 -37.60
CA VAL A 181 0.61 -37.04 -38.21
C VAL A 181 0.40 -36.65 -39.67
N TRP A 182 0.21 -35.36 -39.95
CA TRP A 182 0.03 -34.89 -41.32
C TRP A 182 1.28 -35.12 -42.17
N GLY A 183 2.47 -34.85 -41.63
CA GLY A 183 3.73 -35.09 -42.33
C GLY A 183 3.89 -36.56 -42.76
N GLN A 184 3.53 -37.49 -41.89
CA GLN A 184 3.57 -38.93 -42.19
C GLN A 184 2.57 -39.31 -43.28
N GLU A 185 1.31 -38.92 -43.17
CA GLU A 185 0.30 -39.26 -44.18
C GLU A 185 0.55 -38.57 -45.51
N LYS A 186 0.94 -37.30 -45.49
CA LYS A 186 1.37 -36.57 -46.68
C LYS A 186 2.53 -37.28 -47.38
N SER A 187 3.52 -37.77 -46.64
CA SER A 187 4.65 -38.50 -47.23
C SER A 187 4.21 -39.79 -47.92
N LYS A 188 3.25 -40.54 -47.36
CA LYS A 188 2.70 -41.74 -48.00
C LYS A 188 1.96 -41.40 -49.28
N LEU A 189 1.11 -40.37 -49.25
CA LEU A 189 0.37 -39.90 -50.43
C LEU A 189 1.31 -39.44 -51.55
N ILE A 190 2.36 -38.68 -51.22
CA ILE A 190 3.38 -38.26 -52.20
C ILE A 190 4.09 -39.49 -52.79
N GLY A 191 4.48 -40.46 -51.97
CA GLY A 191 5.10 -41.70 -52.44
C GLY A 191 4.20 -42.47 -53.40
N PHE A 192 2.91 -42.59 -53.07
CA PHE A 192 1.92 -43.25 -53.91
C PHE A 192 1.70 -42.51 -55.25
N ILE A 193 1.66 -41.17 -55.23
CA ILE A 193 1.60 -40.37 -56.45
C ILE A 193 2.82 -40.65 -57.34
N GLN A 194 4.03 -40.66 -56.76
CA GLN A 194 5.25 -40.94 -57.51
C GLN A 194 5.21 -42.34 -58.14
N GLU A 195 4.75 -43.36 -57.43
CA GLU A 195 4.59 -44.71 -57.99
C GLU A 195 3.63 -44.75 -59.19
N ILE A 196 2.52 -44.00 -59.11
CA ILE A 196 1.57 -43.86 -60.23
C ILE A 196 2.23 -43.15 -61.41
N GLU A 197 2.95 -42.07 -61.16
CA GLU A 197 3.66 -41.30 -62.20
C GLU A 197 4.73 -42.14 -62.90
N ASP A 198 5.51 -42.92 -62.15
CA ASP A 198 6.54 -43.81 -62.68
C ASP A 198 5.92 -44.93 -63.55
N LYS A 199 4.82 -45.54 -63.09
CA LYS A 199 4.07 -46.53 -63.89
C LYS A 199 3.50 -45.91 -65.16
N LYS A 200 2.95 -44.69 -65.08
CA LYS A 200 2.44 -43.95 -66.24
C LYS A 200 3.55 -43.66 -67.24
N LYS A 201 4.73 -43.24 -66.77
CA LYS A 201 5.90 -43.02 -67.61
C LYS A 201 6.32 -44.31 -68.31
N SER A 202 6.43 -45.43 -67.58
CA SER A 202 6.75 -46.73 -68.15
C SER A 202 5.74 -47.19 -69.21
N LEU A 203 4.44 -46.94 -69.00
CA LEU A 203 3.40 -47.20 -70.01
C LEU A 203 3.57 -46.36 -71.27
N ASN A 204 3.96 -45.10 -71.14
CA ASN A 204 4.25 -44.25 -72.31
C ASN A 204 5.49 -44.72 -73.06
N GLU A 205 6.56 -45.09 -72.35
CA GLU A 205 7.78 -45.66 -72.97
C GLU A 205 7.45 -46.95 -73.75
N MET A 206 6.70 -47.87 -73.13
CA MET A 206 6.24 -49.10 -73.81
C MET A 206 5.39 -48.82 -75.05
N LYS A 207 4.61 -47.72 -75.04
CA LYS A 207 3.82 -47.31 -76.19
C LYS A 207 4.71 -46.83 -77.34
N GLU A 208 5.75 -46.06 -77.06
CA GLU A 208 6.74 -45.64 -78.06
C GLU A 208 7.54 -46.83 -78.59
N ASP A 209 7.98 -47.73 -77.72
CA ASP A 209 8.67 -48.97 -78.11
C ASP A 209 7.81 -49.79 -79.09
N LEU A 210 6.50 -49.92 -78.80
CA LEU A 210 5.56 -50.65 -79.66
C LEU A 210 5.43 -50.03 -81.06
N TYR A 211 5.55 -48.71 -81.21
CA TYR A 211 5.58 -48.07 -82.53
C TYR A 211 6.87 -48.40 -83.29
N SER A 212 8.02 -48.41 -82.61
CA SER A 212 9.32 -48.66 -83.24
C SER A 212 9.51 -50.12 -83.72
N VAL A 213 8.93 -51.10 -82.99
CA VAL A 213 8.91 -52.52 -83.38
C VAL A 213 8.36 -52.71 -84.80
N LYS A 214 7.36 -51.91 -85.18
CA LYS A 214 6.65 -52.02 -86.46
C LYS A 214 7.47 -51.52 -87.66
N GLU A 215 8.50 -50.69 -87.42
CA GLU A 215 9.23 -50.01 -88.49
C GLU A 215 10.62 -50.60 -88.78
N HIS A 216 11.31 -51.24 -87.81
CA HIS A 216 12.76 -51.52 -87.92
C HIS A 216 13.26 -52.91 -87.44
N THR A 217 12.39 -53.92 -87.27
CA THR A 217 12.81 -55.21 -86.65
C THR A 217 12.49 -56.46 -87.48
N SER A 218 13.27 -57.53 -87.30
CA SER A 218 12.99 -58.86 -87.88
C SER A 218 11.84 -59.55 -87.15
N ALA A 219 11.13 -60.48 -87.80
CA ALA A 219 9.95 -61.14 -87.21
C ALA A 219 10.19 -61.77 -85.82
N LEU A 220 11.37 -62.36 -85.60
CA LEU A 220 11.76 -62.93 -84.30
C LEU A 220 11.98 -61.83 -83.24
N GLN A 221 12.64 -60.75 -83.62
CA GLN A 221 12.92 -59.60 -82.76
C GLN A 221 11.62 -58.89 -82.36
N SER A 222 10.71 -58.67 -83.31
CA SER A 222 9.38 -58.09 -83.04
C SER A 222 8.58 -58.95 -82.08
N PHE A 223 8.63 -60.28 -82.23
CA PHE A 223 7.93 -61.21 -81.34
C PHE A 223 8.47 -61.13 -79.90
N LEU A 224 9.79 -61.10 -79.72
CA LEU A 224 10.42 -61.00 -78.40
C LEU A 224 10.10 -59.66 -77.71
N GLU A 225 10.17 -58.54 -78.44
CA GLU A 225 9.87 -57.21 -77.91
C GLU A 225 8.40 -57.05 -77.55
N LEU A 226 7.47 -57.50 -78.41
CA LEU A 226 6.03 -57.51 -78.11
C LEU A 226 5.69 -58.37 -76.89
N HIS A 227 6.34 -59.53 -76.75
CA HIS A 227 6.11 -60.40 -75.59
C HIS A 227 6.57 -59.74 -74.29
N GLN A 228 7.71 -59.04 -74.29
CA GLN A 228 8.20 -58.29 -73.12
C GLN A 228 7.27 -57.13 -72.75
N ILE A 229 6.80 -56.37 -73.75
CA ILE A 229 5.84 -55.27 -73.56
C ILE A 229 4.52 -55.80 -72.96
N ASN A 230 3.97 -56.88 -73.52
CA ASN A 230 2.74 -57.50 -73.01
C ASN A 230 2.87 -57.97 -71.56
N HIS A 231 4.00 -58.57 -71.19
CA HIS A 231 4.25 -58.99 -69.82
C HIS A 231 4.23 -57.80 -68.84
N LYS A 232 4.96 -56.72 -69.15
CA LYS A 232 4.99 -55.50 -68.33
C LYS A 232 3.63 -54.78 -68.28
N LEU A 233 2.90 -54.77 -69.40
CA LEU A 233 1.54 -54.22 -69.47
C LEU A 233 0.59 -54.98 -68.53
N HIS A 234 0.66 -56.32 -68.53
CA HIS A 234 -0.14 -57.15 -67.65
C HIS A 234 0.14 -56.84 -66.17
N GLN A 235 1.41 -56.67 -65.78
CA GLN A 235 1.78 -56.27 -64.42
C GLN A 235 1.17 -54.91 -64.02
N CYS A 236 1.14 -53.93 -64.93
CA CYS A 236 0.53 -52.63 -64.68
C CYS A 236 -1.00 -52.74 -64.55
N GLN A 237 -1.64 -53.55 -65.38
CA GLN A 237 -3.09 -53.78 -65.32
C GLN A 237 -3.49 -54.40 -63.98
N THR A 238 -2.78 -55.44 -63.54
CA THR A 238 -3.04 -56.08 -62.23
C THR A 238 -2.93 -55.07 -61.10
N TYR A 239 -1.88 -54.24 -61.08
CA TYR A 239 -1.72 -53.19 -60.08
C TYR A 239 -2.89 -52.19 -60.07
N VAL A 240 -3.33 -51.71 -61.24
CA VAL A 240 -4.46 -50.76 -61.32
C VAL A 240 -5.76 -51.39 -60.80
N GLU A 241 -6.03 -52.64 -61.14
CA GLU A 241 -7.22 -53.36 -60.64
C GLU A 241 -7.17 -53.63 -59.13
N GLU A 242 -5.98 -53.79 -58.55
CA GLU A 242 -5.81 -53.85 -57.09
C GLU A 242 -6.11 -52.49 -56.44
N GLN A 243 -5.55 -51.40 -56.96
CA GLN A 243 -5.74 -50.06 -56.39
C GLN A 243 -7.18 -49.55 -56.48
N LYS A 244 -7.92 -49.90 -57.54
CA LYS A 244 -9.35 -49.56 -57.67
C LYS A 244 -10.21 -50.09 -56.52
N LYS A 245 -9.77 -51.15 -55.85
CA LYS A 245 -10.50 -51.77 -54.72
C LYS A 245 -10.22 -51.09 -53.38
N THR A 246 -9.17 -50.28 -53.29
CA THR A 246 -8.66 -49.70 -52.04
C THR A 246 -8.44 -48.20 -52.18
N VAL A 247 -9.46 -47.47 -52.62
CA VAL A 247 -9.42 -46.00 -52.61
C VAL A 247 -9.49 -45.54 -51.15
N ILE A 248 -8.43 -44.90 -50.67
CA ILE A 248 -8.34 -44.37 -49.31
C ILE A 248 -8.44 -42.85 -49.38
N GLU A 249 -9.49 -42.30 -48.77
CA GLU A 249 -9.59 -40.87 -48.47
C GLU A 249 -9.04 -40.63 -47.06
N VAL A 250 -8.26 -39.56 -46.90
CA VAL A 250 -7.60 -39.22 -45.63
C VAL A 250 -8.15 -37.89 -45.12
N ASP A 251 -8.86 -37.95 -44.00
CA ASP A 251 -9.36 -36.79 -43.26
C ASP A 251 -8.63 -36.61 -41.93
N ILE A 252 -8.32 -35.35 -41.59
CA ILE A 252 -7.66 -34.99 -40.33
C ILE A 252 -8.59 -34.09 -39.52
N TYR A 253 -8.82 -34.45 -38.26
CA TYR A 253 -9.64 -33.67 -37.35
C TYR A 253 -9.06 -33.67 -35.93
N LEU A 254 -9.30 -32.58 -35.20
CA LEU A 254 -8.97 -32.46 -33.78
C LEU A 254 -10.13 -33.01 -32.95
N LYS A 255 -9.86 -34.06 -32.17
CA LYS A 255 -10.77 -34.52 -31.12
C LYS A 255 -10.43 -33.85 -29.80
N GLN A 256 -11.27 -32.91 -29.38
CA GLN A 256 -11.14 -32.31 -28.04
C GLN A 256 -11.53 -33.33 -26.98
N ASN A 257 -10.81 -33.33 -25.85
CA ASN A 257 -11.17 -34.13 -24.68
C ASN A 257 -12.16 -33.38 -23.78
N ASP A 258 -12.88 -34.15 -22.96
CA ASP A 258 -13.92 -33.63 -22.07
C ASP A 258 -13.37 -32.63 -21.05
N GLU A 259 -12.11 -32.82 -20.62
CA GLU A 259 -11.44 -31.90 -19.71
C GLU A 259 -11.29 -30.49 -20.30
N MET A 260 -11.02 -30.35 -21.60
CA MET A 260 -10.91 -29.04 -22.23
C MET A 260 -12.24 -28.29 -22.27
N GLN A 261 -13.35 -28.99 -22.47
CA GLN A 261 -14.70 -28.41 -22.40
C GLN A 261 -15.03 -27.93 -20.98
N GLN A 262 -14.62 -28.70 -19.96
CA GLN A 262 -14.75 -28.29 -18.56
C GLN A 262 -13.86 -27.08 -18.22
N ILE A 263 -12.65 -27.00 -18.77
CA ILE A 263 -11.76 -25.86 -18.57
C ILE A 263 -12.36 -24.60 -19.19
N ILE A 264 -12.85 -24.67 -20.45
CA ILE A 264 -13.47 -23.52 -21.14
C ILE A 264 -14.65 -22.98 -20.34
N SER A 265 -15.56 -23.86 -19.90
CA SER A 265 -16.73 -23.44 -19.10
C SER A 265 -16.32 -22.82 -17.76
N LYS A 266 -15.37 -23.43 -17.04
CA LYS A 266 -14.86 -22.87 -15.77
C LYS A 266 -14.21 -21.51 -15.96
N VAL A 267 -13.38 -21.34 -16.98
CA VAL A 267 -12.72 -20.07 -17.31
C VAL A 267 -13.76 -19.00 -17.68
N GLN A 268 -14.79 -19.33 -18.45
CA GLN A 268 -15.87 -18.42 -18.80
C GLN A 268 -16.69 -17.98 -17.58
N SER A 269 -16.85 -18.86 -16.58
CA SER A 269 -17.58 -18.57 -15.35
C SER A 269 -16.75 -17.85 -14.27
N LEU A 270 -15.44 -17.66 -14.49
CA LEU A 270 -14.53 -17.14 -13.48
C LEU A 270 -14.70 -15.62 -13.31
N MET A 271 -15.16 -15.18 -12.13
CA MET A 271 -15.38 -13.77 -11.83
C MET A 271 -14.17 -13.06 -11.21
N SER A 272 -13.28 -13.80 -10.54
CA SER A 272 -12.07 -13.25 -9.90
C SER A 272 -10.96 -14.32 -9.81
N LEU A 273 -9.72 -13.86 -9.66
CA LEU A 273 -8.55 -14.73 -9.42
C LEU A 273 -8.29 -14.99 -7.93
N GLY A 274 -8.96 -14.24 -7.05
CA GLY A 274 -8.76 -14.26 -5.61
C GLY A 274 -9.39 -13.04 -4.94
N GLU A 275 -9.16 -12.94 -3.64
CA GLU A 275 -9.65 -11.84 -2.79
C GLU A 275 -8.49 -11.23 -2.00
N VAL A 276 -8.44 -9.90 -1.93
CA VAL A 276 -7.50 -9.19 -1.05
C VAL A 276 -8.23 -8.84 0.23
N LYS A 277 -7.66 -9.24 1.38
CA LYS A 277 -8.24 -9.00 2.71
C LYS A 277 -7.23 -8.25 3.59
N VAL A 278 -7.76 -7.43 4.49
CA VAL A 278 -6.99 -6.72 5.52
C VAL A 278 -7.49 -7.22 6.86
N ASP A 279 -6.60 -7.83 7.65
CA ASP A 279 -6.89 -8.22 9.02
C ASP A 279 -6.27 -7.20 9.96
N GLU A 280 -7.10 -6.46 10.69
CA GLU A 280 -6.67 -5.52 11.71
C GLU A 280 -6.59 -6.26 13.05
N THR A 281 -5.39 -6.31 13.63
CA THR A 281 -5.20 -6.84 14.99
C THR A 281 -4.87 -5.69 15.93
N GLU A 282 -5.70 -5.47 16.95
CA GLU A 282 -5.40 -4.52 18.02
C GLU A 282 -4.26 -5.06 18.88
N ILE A 283 -3.07 -4.47 18.72
CA ILE A 283 -1.96 -4.71 19.63
C ILE A 283 -2.15 -3.78 20.82
N ILE A 284 -2.92 -4.22 21.82
CA ILE A 284 -3.03 -3.50 23.10
C ILE A 284 -1.64 -3.49 23.72
N GLY A 285 -1.00 -2.32 23.75
CA GLY A 285 0.26 -2.12 24.44
C GLY A 285 0.05 -2.36 25.93
N LYS A 286 0.53 -3.50 26.45
CA LYS A 286 0.48 -3.85 27.89
C LYS A 286 1.06 -2.76 28.82
N GLU A 287 1.84 -1.83 28.29
CA GLU A 287 2.42 -0.70 29.03
C GLU A 287 1.44 0.47 29.28
N ALA A 288 0.39 0.62 28.45
CA ALA A 288 -0.53 1.76 28.56
C ALA A 288 -1.57 1.61 29.69
N SER A 289 -1.89 0.37 30.08
CA SER A 289 -2.85 0.06 31.15
C SER A 289 -2.29 0.36 32.54
N LEU A 290 -1.00 0.02 32.77
CA LEU A 290 -0.36 0.17 34.08
C LEU A 290 -0.04 1.63 34.44
N ASN A 291 0.28 2.49 33.45
CA ASN A 291 0.56 3.91 33.71
C ASN A 291 -0.69 4.75 33.98
N ARG A 292 -1.85 4.35 33.45
CA ARG A 292 -3.11 5.08 33.65
C ARG A 292 -3.65 4.89 35.07
N GLU A 293 -3.52 3.68 35.62
CA GLU A 293 -3.85 3.40 37.02
C GLU A 293 -2.87 4.09 37.99
N ALA A 294 -1.56 4.06 37.70
CA ALA A 294 -0.55 4.72 38.55
C ALA A 294 -0.62 6.27 38.56
N GLN A 295 -1.01 6.90 37.45
CA GLN A 295 -1.15 8.37 37.38
C GLN A 295 -2.45 8.87 38.02
N VAL A 296 -3.55 8.11 37.94
CA VAL A 296 -4.80 8.47 38.62
C VAL A 296 -4.64 8.32 40.14
N GLU A 297 -3.99 7.26 40.63
CA GLU A 297 -3.71 7.10 42.06
C GLU A 297 -2.77 8.20 42.61
N SER A 298 -1.78 8.65 41.83
CA SER A 298 -0.84 9.72 42.23
C SER A 298 -1.52 11.10 42.34
N LEU A 299 -2.41 11.44 41.41
CA LEU A 299 -3.17 12.70 41.45
C LEU A 299 -4.24 12.71 42.54
N GLU A 300 -4.87 11.56 42.82
CA GLU A 300 -5.82 11.42 43.93
C GLU A 300 -5.12 11.49 45.30
N GLN A 301 -3.93 10.88 45.46
CA GLN A 301 -3.14 10.96 46.70
C GLN A 301 -2.59 12.37 46.98
N LEU A 302 -2.19 13.12 45.95
CA LEU A 302 -1.80 14.53 46.09
C LEU A 302 -2.98 15.44 46.50
N ASN A 303 -4.19 15.10 46.08
CA ASN A 303 -5.39 15.84 46.49
C ASN A 303 -5.81 15.49 47.92
N ILE A 304 -5.66 14.23 48.35
CA ILE A 304 -6.00 13.77 49.71
C ILE A 304 -5.01 14.32 50.75
N ASN A 305 -3.70 14.29 50.48
CA ASN A 305 -2.68 14.77 51.42
C ASN A 305 -2.74 16.29 51.66
N ASN A 306 -3.26 17.07 50.70
CA ASN A 306 -3.47 18.50 50.87
C ASN A 306 -4.75 18.84 51.65
N MET A 307 -5.68 17.89 51.84
CA MET A 307 -6.89 18.10 52.65
C MET A 307 -6.70 17.69 54.12
N THR A 308 -5.83 16.72 54.43
CA THR A 308 -5.59 16.25 55.81
C THR A 308 -4.68 17.19 56.63
N MET A 309 -3.77 17.92 55.99
CA MET A 309 -2.84 18.83 56.69
C MET A 309 -3.46 20.13 57.25
N ASN A 310 -4.73 20.44 56.94
CA ASN A 310 -5.40 21.66 57.39
C ASN A 310 -6.36 21.49 58.59
N ASN A 311 -6.56 20.26 59.10
CA ASN A 311 -7.55 20.00 60.16
C ASN A 311 -6.96 19.62 61.54
N GLU A 312 -5.64 19.46 61.70
CA GLU A 312 -5.03 18.97 62.96
C GLU A 312 -4.43 20.05 63.88
N THR A 313 -4.77 21.33 63.73
CA THR A 313 -4.37 22.38 64.69
C THR A 313 -5.59 23.02 65.36
N LYS A 314 -6.34 22.24 66.17
CA LYS A 314 -7.16 22.76 67.28
C LYS A 314 -7.88 21.67 68.09
N ILE A 315 -7.16 20.73 68.69
CA ILE A 315 -7.69 20.02 69.87
C ILE A 315 -6.55 19.80 70.86
N GLU A 316 -6.34 20.76 71.77
CA GLU A 316 -5.62 20.48 73.02
C GLU A 316 -6.52 19.58 73.87
N THR A 317 -6.01 18.40 74.13
CA THR A 317 -6.62 17.33 74.91
C THR A 317 -6.55 17.66 76.40
N ASN A 318 -7.71 17.66 77.04
CA ASN A 318 -7.82 17.42 78.47
C ASN A 318 -8.16 15.94 78.70
N SER A 319 -7.75 15.44 79.87
CA SER A 319 -8.05 14.13 80.48
C SER A 319 -7.30 12.89 79.97
N THR A 320 -6.29 12.56 80.76
CA THR A 320 -5.69 11.25 80.99
C THR A 320 -6.66 10.24 81.64
N ASP A 321 -6.34 8.98 81.35
CA ASP A 321 -6.58 7.77 82.14
C ASP A 321 -7.99 7.21 82.22
N ILE A 322 -8.17 6.01 81.65
CA ILE A 322 -8.42 4.78 82.42
C ILE A 322 -7.94 3.59 81.58
N SER A 323 -7.02 2.84 82.16
CA SER A 323 -6.58 1.50 81.78
C SER A 323 -7.62 0.47 82.17
N TYR A 324 -7.88 -0.53 81.32
CA TYR A 324 -8.23 -1.87 81.81
C TYR A 324 -7.71 -2.96 80.87
N SER A 325 -6.94 -3.84 81.49
CA SER A 325 -6.45 -5.12 81.04
C SER A 325 -7.60 -6.11 80.81
N TYR A 326 -7.65 -6.70 79.61
CA TYR A 326 -7.57 -8.15 79.32
C TYR A 326 -7.46 -9.06 80.58
N ILE A 327 -8.07 -10.24 80.72
CA ILE A 327 -8.17 -11.44 79.85
C ILE A 327 -9.27 -12.40 80.48
N PRO A 328 -9.42 -13.69 80.12
CA PRO A 328 -10.43 -14.31 79.23
C PRO A 328 -11.44 -15.25 79.94
N ILE A 329 -12.49 -15.67 79.22
CA ILE A 329 -12.81 -17.04 78.75
C ILE A 329 -14.05 -16.92 77.86
#